data_AF-A0A0F6QZA0-F1
#
_entry.id   AF-A0A0F6QZA0-F1
#
_cell.length_a   1.000
_cell.length_b   1.000
_cell.length_c   1.000
_cell.angle_alpha   90.00
_cell.angle_beta   90.00
_cell.angle_gamma   90.00
#
_symmetry.space_group_name_H-M   'P 1'
#
loop_
_entity.id
_entity.type
_entity.pdbx_description
1 polymer ?
#
loop_
_entity_poly.entity_id
_entity_poly.type
_entity_poly.pdbx_seq_one_letter_code
_entity_poly.pdbx_strand_id
1 'polypeptide(L)'
;MLEQRLSTRRYLVGDHITIADIYLYPTLVRFDAVYHGHFKCNRNKITEMPALWGYLRDLYQTPGFGDTTDFTEIKQHYYIVHSDINPTQVVPQGPDLKGLFTPHGREKLGGNPFAPGVSMPGPIPTGEEVKNPIMP
;
A
#
# COMPACT_ATOMS: atom_id res chain seq x y z
N MET A 1 -16.86 -6.84 2.28
CA MET A 1 -16.77 -6.63 3.74
C MET A 1 -15.88 -5.43 4.09
N LEU A 2 -14.58 -5.41 3.75
CA LEU A 2 -13.70 -4.26 4.06
C LEU A 2 -14.02 -2.98 3.29
N GLU A 3 -14.30 -3.08 1.98
CA GLU A 3 -14.69 -1.93 1.14
C GLU A 3 -15.88 -1.17 1.74
N GLN A 4 -16.93 -1.89 2.15
CA GLN A 4 -18.10 -1.31 2.81
C GLN A 4 -17.80 -0.76 4.21
N ARG A 5 -16.87 -1.37 4.96
CA ARG A 5 -16.47 -0.86 6.28
C ARG A 5 -15.74 0.48 6.15
N LEU A 6 -14.82 0.57 5.19
CA LEU A 6 -13.99 1.74 4.94
C LEU A 6 -14.72 2.86 4.19
N SER A 7 -15.90 2.61 3.63
CA SER A 7 -16.70 3.67 2.99
C SER A 7 -17.21 4.72 4.00
N THR A 8 -17.32 4.36 5.28
CA THR A 8 -17.85 5.21 6.36
C THR A 8 -16.84 5.52 7.46
N ARG A 9 -15.64 4.95 7.41
CA ARG A 9 -14.59 5.09 8.44
C ARG A 9 -13.25 5.33 7.78
N ARG A 10 -12.42 6.21 8.34
CA ARG A 10 -11.10 6.52 7.79
C ARG A 10 -10.09 5.37 7.94
N TYR A 11 -10.11 4.68 9.07
CA TYR A 11 -9.25 3.51 9.35
C TYR A 11 -10.09 2.30 9.79
N LEU A 12 -9.46 1.14 10.00
CA LEU A 12 -10.17 -0.09 10.35
C LEU A 12 -10.86 -0.02 11.71
N VAL A 13 -10.27 0.68 12.68
CA VAL A 13 -10.77 0.79 14.06
C VAL A 13 -10.61 2.23 14.56
N GLY A 14 -11.73 2.91 14.77
CA GLY A 14 -11.74 4.30 15.26
C GLY A 14 -11.29 5.32 14.21
N ASP A 15 -10.74 6.43 14.70
CA ASP A 15 -10.42 7.63 13.91
C ASP A 15 -8.92 7.78 13.60
N HIS A 16 -8.09 6.85 14.08
CA HIS A 16 -6.63 6.86 13.97
C HIS A 16 -6.10 5.52 13.47
N ILE A 17 -4.85 5.51 12.97
CA ILE A 17 -4.17 4.26 12.58
C ILE A 17 -3.99 3.38 13.82
N THR A 18 -4.26 2.09 13.63
CA THR A 18 -4.06 1.05 14.63
C THR A 18 -3.23 -0.09 14.06
N ILE A 19 -2.87 -1.06 14.92
CA ILE A 19 -2.16 -2.25 14.48
C ILE A 19 -2.91 -3.04 13.40
N ALA A 20 -4.24 -2.96 13.36
CA ALA A 20 -5.04 -3.60 12.31
C ALA A 20 -4.69 -3.04 10.93
N ASP A 21 -4.48 -1.72 10.84
CA ASP A 21 -4.15 -1.05 9.59
C ASP A 21 -2.74 -1.42 9.12
N ILE A 22 -1.81 -1.54 10.08
CA ILE A 22 -0.43 -2.01 9.86
C ILE A 22 -0.42 -3.45 9.34
N TYR A 23 -1.29 -4.34 9.83
CA TYR A 23 -1.37 -5.72 9.31
C TYR A 23 -2.04 -5.81 7.94
N LEU A 24 -2.98 -4.92 7.63
CA LEU A 24 -3.66 -4.92 6.34
C LEU A 24 -2.80 -4.33 5.22
N TYR A 25 -2.07 -3.25 5.51
CA TYR A 25 -1.31 -2.49 4.50
C TYR A 25 -0.34 -3.34 3.65
N PRO A 26 0.51 -4.22 4.22
CA PRO A 26 1.45 -5.03 3.45
C PRO A 26 0.78 -5.88 2.38
N THR A 27 -0.46 -6.31 2.63
CA THR A 27 -1.24 -7.09 1.67
C THR A 27 -1.75 -6.19 0.54
N LEU A 28 -2.34 -5.05 0.88
CA LEU A 28 -2.93 -4.14 -0.11
C LEU A 28 -1.88 -3.53 -1.04
N VAL A 29 -0.75 -3.08 -0.49
CA VAL A 29 0.29 -2.41 -1.28
C VAL A 29 0.94 -3.33 -2.31
N ARG A 30 1.00 -4.64 -2.03
CA ARG A 30 1.54 -5.67 -2.93
C ARG A 30 0.49 -6.20 -3.93
N PHE A 31 -0.78 -5.88 -3.73
CA PHE A 31 -1.89 -6.56 -4.42
C PHE A 31 -1.87 -6.34 -5.92
N ASP A 32 -1.90 -5.08 -6.39
CA ASP A 32 -1.94 -4.78 -7.82
C ASP A 32 -0.61 -5.08 -8.51
N ALA A 33 0.51 -4.95 -7.79
CA ALA A 33 1.85 -5.17 -8.32
C ALA A 33 2.21 -6.66 -8.47
N VAL A 34 1.61 -7.52 -7.65
CA VAL A 34 1.94 -8.95 -7.59
C VAL A 34 0.68 -9.79 -7.56
N TYR A 35 -0.11 -9.75 -6.48
CA TYR A 35 -1.11 -10.78 -6.18
C TYR A 35 -2.21 -10.87 -7.24
N HIS A 36 -2.63 -9.74 -7.80
CA HIS A 36 -3.64 -9.68 -8.85
C HIS A 36 -3.25 -10.55 -10.05
N GLY A 37 -2.00 -10.45 -10.51
CA GLY A 37 -1.48 -11.23 -11.63
C GLY A 37 -0.88 -12.57 -11.20
N HIS A 38 0.18 -12.53 -10.41
CA HIS A 38 1.00 -13.68 -10.01
C HIS A 38 0.19 -14.76 -9.30
N PHE A 39 -0.65 -14.36 -8.34
CA PHE A 39 -1.52 -15.26 -7.59
C PHE A 39 -2.94 -15.38 -8.15
N LYS A 40 -3.20 -14.73 -9.30
CA LYS A 40 -4.50 -14.78 -9.99
C LYS A 40 -5.67 -14.28 -9.13
N CYS A 41 -5.41 -13.38 -8.18
CA CYS A 41 -6.43 -12.73 -7.38
C CYS A 41 -7.12 -11.61 -8.18
N ASN A 42 -7.69 -11.94 -9.33
CA ASN A 42 -7.96 -10.99 -10.42
C ASN A 42 -9.43 -10.60 -10.60
N ARG A 43 -10.26 -10.68 -9.55
CA ARG A 43 -11.64 -10.19 -9.64
C ARG A 43 -11.67 -8.67 -9.91
N ASN A 44 -10.86 -7.93 -9.17
CA ASN A 44 -10.71 -6.48 -9.26
C ASN A 44 -9.31 -6.10 -8.81
N LYS A 45 -8.76 -5.02 -9.36
CA LYS A 45 -7.60 -4.31 -8.80
C LYS A 45 -8.02 -3.49 -7.58
N ILE A 46 -7.07 -3.18 -6.70
CA ILE A 46 -7.30 -2.22 -5.60
C ILE A 46 -7.74 -0.88 -6.16
N THR A 47 -7.14 -0.42 -7.26
CA THR A 47 -7.52 0.85 -7.91
C THR A 47 -8.99 0.95 -8.32
N GLU A 48 -9.69 -0.18 -8.45
CA GLU A 48 -11.10 -0.26 -8.84
C GLU A 48 -12.05 -0.32 -7.63
N MET A 49 -11.52 -0.35 -6.41
CA MET A 49 -12.26 -0.40 -5.15
C MET A 49 -12.10 0.95 -4.42
N PRO A 50 -13.04 1.90 -4.57
CA PRO A 50 -12.81 3.30 -4.18
C PRO A 50 -12.42 3.54 -2.73
N ALA A 51 -13.05 2.84 -1.78
CA ALA A 51 -12.75 3.01 -0.36
C ALA A 51 -11.38 2.41 0.00
N LEU A 52 -11.09 1.19 -0.48
CA LEU A 52 -9.78 0.55 -0.30
C LEU A 52 -8.66 1.31 -1.00
N TRP A 53 -8.89 1.87 -2.18
CA TRP A 53 -7.90 2.64 -2.92
C TRP A 53 -7.59 3.98 -2.24
N GLY A 54 -8.62 4.68 -1.75
CA GLY A 54 -8.43 5.86 -0.92
C GLY A 54 -7.66 5.54 0.36
N TYR A 55 -8.05 4.46 1.05
CA TYR A 55 -7.39 4.00 2.27
C TYR A 55 -5.92 3.61 2.04
N LEU A 56 -5.61 2.85 0.98
CA LEU A 56 -4.24 2.46 0.66
C LEU A 56 -3.36 3.68 0.40
N ARG A 57 -3.86 4.68 -0.34
CA ARG A 57 -3.13 5.93 -0.59
C ARG A 57 -2.92 6.77 0.66
N ASP A 58 -3.93 6.87 1.53
CA ASP A 58 -3.84 7.56 2.84
C ASP A 58 -2.73 6.94 3.70
N LEU A 59 -2.68 5.60 3.79
CA LEU A 59 -1.58 4.93 4.48
C LEU A 59 -0.25 5.10 3.75
N TYR A 60 -0.19 4.92 2.43
CA TYR A 60 1.05 5.02 1.67
C TYR A 60 1.72 6.40 1.80
N GLN A 61 0.92 7.46 1.86
CA GLN A 61 1.39 8.85 2.02
C GLN A 61 1.67 9.21 3.49
N THR A 62 1.35 8.33 4.44
CA THR A 62 1.69 8.51 5.86
C THR A 62 3.14 8.04 6.12
N PRO A 63 3.96 8.80 6.88
CA PRO A 63 5.32 8.38 7.23
C PRO A 63 5.37 7.03 7.95
N GLY A 64 6.36 6.20 7.62
CA GLY A 64 6.52 4.83 8.10
C GLY A 64 5.83 3.76 7.24
N PHE A 65 5.21 4.13 6.11
CA PHE A 65 4.52 3.22 5.20
C PHE A 65 5.16 3.24 3.79
N GLY A 66 4.82 4.22 2.96
CA GLY A 66 5.32 4.27 1.58
C GLY A 66 6.84 4.46 1.51
N ASP A 67 7.40 5.14 2.49
CA ASP A 67 8.83 5.36 2.69
C ASP A 67 9.61 4.13 3.18
N THR A 68 8.92 3.00 3.38
CA THR A 68 9.50 1.67 3.65
C THR A 68 9.12 0.63 2.59
N THR A 69 8.48 1.05 1.49
CA THR A 69 7.95 0.14 0.47
C THR A 69 8.75 0.17 -0.82
N ASP A 70 9.60 -0.84 -1.02
CA ASP A 70 10.34 -1.04 -2.28
C ASP A 70 9.59 -2.00 -3.24
N PHE A 71 8.95 -1.43 -4.27
CA PHE A 71 8.21 -2.24 -5.24
C PHE A 71 9.08 -3.06 -6.17
N THR A 72 10.34 -2.65 -6.39
CA THR A 72 11.27 -3.39 -7.23
C THR A 72 11.64 -4.70 -6.54
N GLU A 73 12.05 -4.63 -5.28
CA GLU A 73 12.39 -5.81 -4.49
C GLU A 73 11.16 -6.70 -4.23
N ILE A 74 10.00 -6.10 -3.95
CA ILE A 74 8.73 -6.83 -3.87
C ILE A 74 8.50 -7.66 -5.14
N LYS A 75 8.50 -7.03 -6.32
CA LYS A 75 8.18 -7.73 -7.57
C LYS A 75 9.23 -8.79 -7.91
N GLN A 76 10.52 -8.46 -7.74
CA GLN A 76 11.61 -9.40 -7.99
C GLN A 76 11.48 -10.66 -7.13
N HIS A 77 11.22 -10.50 -5.83
CA HIS A 77 11.04 -11.64 -4.93
C HIS A 77 9.95 -12.58 -5.45
N TYR A 78 8.74 -12.07 -5.69
CA TYR A 78 7.63 -12.93 -6.09
C TYR A 78 7.80 -13.55 -7.48
N TYR A 79 8.20 -12.77 -8.48
CA TYR A 79 8.23 -13.22 -9.86
C TYR A 79 9.47 -14.05 -10.21
N ILE A 80 10.59 -13.88 -9.50
CA ILE A 80 11.83 -14.63 -9.74
C ILE A 80 11.91 -15.87 -8.85
N VAL A 81 11.55 -15.77 -7.57
CA VAL A 81 11.72 -16.89 -6.60
C VAL A 81 10.67 -17.97 -6.80
N HIS A 82 9.42 -17.62 -7.11
CA HIS A 82 8.36 -18.61 -7.31
C HIS A 82 8.39 -19.23 -8.72
N SER A 83 9.48 -19.93 -9.05
CA SER A 83 9.67 -20.59 -10.35
C SER A 83 8.57 -21.62 -10.65
N ASP A 84 7.98 -22.23 -9.63
CA ASP A 84 6.87 -23.18 -9.78
C ASP A 84 5.59 -22.50 -10.32
N ILE A 85 5.42 -21.21 -10.06
CA ILE A 85 4.29 -20.40 -10.52
C ILE A 85 4.66 -19.64 -11.80
N ASN A 86 5.87 -19.09 -11.86
CA ASN A 86 6.38 -18.31 -12.99
C ASN A 86 7.73 -18.90 -13.49
N PRO A 87 7.69 -19.98 -14.29
CA PRO A 87 8.91 -20.68 -14.71
C PRO A 87 9.81 -19.85 -15.63
N THR A 88 9.28 -18.80 -16.27
CA THR A 88 10.09 -17.89 -17.10
C THR A 88 10.88 -16.88 -16.26
N GLN A 89 10.52 -16.72 -14.98
CA GLN A 89 11.09 -15.73 -14.04
C GLN A 89 11.02 -14.28 -14.53
N VAL A 90 10.21 -14.01 -15.56
CA VAL A 90 10.02 -12.66 -16.10
C VAL A 90 9.23 -11.83 -15.10
N VAL A 91 9.76 -10.65 -14.77
CA VAL A 91 9.09 -9.66 -13.92
C VAL A 91 8.32 -8.68 -14.81
N PRO A 92 6.99 -8.56 -14.69
CA PRO A 92 6.21 -7.58 -15.45
C PRO A 92 6.68 -6.15 -15.16
N GLN A 93 6.71 -5.28 -16.17
CA GLN A 93 7.11 -3.88 -15.97
C GLN A 93 6.03 -3.08 -15.20
N GLY A 94 4.75 -3.32 -15.50
CA GLY A 94 3.63 -2.69 -14.80
C GLY A 94 3.42 -3.21 -13.36
N PRO A 95 2.35 -2.77 -12.69
CA PRO A 95 1.44 -1.69 -13.06
C PRO A 95 2.11 -0.31 -12.95
N ASP A 96 1.45 0.75 -13.45
CA ASP A 96 1.82 2.12 -13.10
C ASP A 96 1.45 2.39 -11.63
N LEU A 97 2.43 2.86 -10.86
CA LEU A 97 2.35 3.07 -9.42
C LEU A 97 2.22 4.55 -9.04
N LYS A 98 2.30 5.47 -10.00
CA LYS A 98 2.17 6.92 -9.75
C LYS A 98 0.84 7.30 -9.10
N GLY A 99 -0.19 6.49 -9.34
CA GLY A 99 -1.49 6.61 -8.68
C GLY A 99 -1.39 6.67 -7.14
N LEU A 100 -0.38 6.05 -6.52
CA LEU A 100 -0.19 6.07 -5.06
C LEU A 100 0.05 7.46 -4.48
N PHE A 101 0.59 8.39 -5.27
CA PHE A 101 0.86 9.77 -4.86
C PHE A 101 -0.31 10.73 -5.08
N THR A 102 -1.39 10.26 -5.71
CA THR A 102 -2.55 11.12 -5.99
C THR A 102 -3.36 11.40 -4.71
N PRO A 103 -4.01 12.58 -4.59
CA PRO A 103 -4.82 12.90 -3.42
C PRO A 103 -5.90 11.84 -3.13
N HIS A 104 -5.96 11.37 -1.89
CA HIS A 104 -6.84 10.27 -1.49
C HIS A 104 -8.24 10.71 -1.05
N GLY A 105 -8.42 11.96 -0.59
CA GLY A 105 -9.74 12.50 -0.25
C GLY A 105 -10.39 11.83 0.96
N ARG A 106 -9.58 11.32 1.90
CA ARG A 106 -10.03 10.51 3.05
C ARG A 106 -10.26 11.35 4.29
N GLU A 107 -9.63 12.52 4.35
CA GLU A 107 -9.81 13.57 5.35
C GLU A 107 -11.27 14.03 5.47
N LYS A 108 -12.09 13.87 4.41
CA LYS A 108 -13.54 14.14 4.46
C LYS A 108 -14.30 13.26 5.46
N LEU A 109 -13.72 12.13 5.89
CA LEU A 109 -14.28 11.24 6.90
C LEU A 109 -13.85 11.62 8.32
N GLY A 110 -13.10 12.72 8.49
CA GLY A 110 -12.52 13.12 9.77
C GLY A 110 -11.31 12.27 10.16
N GLY A 111 -10.97 12.29 11.45
CA GLY A 111 -9.83 11.57 12.00
C GLY A 111 -8.47 12.08 11.51
N ASN A 112 -7.41 11.49 12.03
CA ASN A 112 -6.02 11.79 11.66
C ASN A 112 -5.19 10.50 11.76
N PRO A 113 -4.13 10.31 10.95
CA PRO A 113 -3.28 9.13 11.05
C PRO A 113 -2.80 8.87 12.48
N PHE A 114 -2.44 9.95 13.19
CA PHE A 114 -1.97 9.93 14.57
C PHE A 114 -2.96 10.61 15.50
N ALA A 115 -3.06 10.10 16.73
CA ALA A 115 -3.88 10.71 17.78
C ALA A 115 -3.33 12.08 18.20
N PRO A 116 -4.16 12.98 18.78
CA PRO A 116 -3.70 14.26 19.28
C PRO A 116 -2.52 14.13 20.26
N GLY A 117 -1.48 14.94 20.06
CA GLY A 117 -0.28 14.95 20.91
C GLY A 117 0.82 13.97 20.49
N VAL A 118 0.61 13.15 19.46
CA VAL A 118 1.65 12.27 18.89
C VAL A 118 2.57 13.09 17.98
N SER A 119 3.88 12.93 18.16
CA SER A 119 4.88 13.49 17.26
C SER A 119 5.06 12.63 16.01
N MET A 120 5.28 13.26 14.86
CA MET A 120 5.64 12.55 13.64
C MET A 120 6.98 11.83 13.79
N PRO A 121 7.22 10.72 13.06
CA PRO A 121 8.54 10.14 12.94
C PRO A 121 9.57 11.17 12.49
N GLY A 122 10.80 11.04 12.99
CA GLY A 122 11.94 11.83 12.51
C GLY A 122 12.34 11.44 11.07
N PRO A 123 13.40 12.07 10.53
CA PRO A 123 13.96 11.69 9.25
C PRO A 123 14.37 10.22 9.23
N ILE A 124 14.24 9.57 8.07
CA ILE A 124 14.71 8.19 7.88
C ILE A 124 16.23 8.15 8.06
N PRO A 125 16.76 7.22 8.87
CA PRO A 125 18.20 7.06 9.04
C PRO A 125 18.91 6.77 7.71
N THR A 126 20.13 7.27 7.56
CA THR A 126 20.95 6.98 6.38
C THR A 126 21.21 5.49 6.24
N GLY A 127 20.93 4.94 5.07
CA GLY A 127 21.02 3.51 4.74
C GLY A 127 19.73 2.73 4.96
N GLU A 128 18.68 3.36 5.51
CA GLU A 128 17.35 2.76 5.65
C GLU A 128 16.34 3.29 4.62
N GLU A 129 16.75 4.22 3.76
CA GLU A 129 15.91 4.69 2.65
C GLU A 129 15.57 3.57 1.67
N VAL A 130 14.39 3.67 1.05
CA VAL A 130 14.01 2.77 -0.05
C VAL A 130 15.04 2.87 -1.17
N LYS A 131 15.69 1.74 -1.46
CA LYS A 131 16.77 1.64 -2.43
C LYS A 131 16.34 1.94 -3.85
N ASN A 132 15.13 1.52 -4.23
CA ASN A 132 14.57 1.73 -5.56
C ASN A 132 13.29 2.59 -5.48
N PRO A 133 13.40 3.90 -5.18
CA PRO A 133 12.23 4.73 -4.96
C PRO A 133 11.46 4.96 -6.27
N ILE A 134 10.14 5.00 -6.17
CA ILE A 134 9.29 5.38 -7.30
C ILE A 134 9.28 6.90 -7.37
N MET A 135 9.55 7.45 -8.56
CA MET A 135 9.39 8.87 -8.80
C MET A 135 7.90 9.22 -8.96
N PRO A 136 7.38 10.24 -8.25
CA PRO A 136 6.00 10.69 -8.40
C PRO A 136 5.67 11.16 -9.82
#